data_AF-A0AAX6MFS8-F1
#
_entry.id   AF-A0AAX6MFS8-F1
#
_cell.length_a   1.000
_cell.length_b   1.000
_cell.length_c   1.000
_cell.angle_alpha   90.00
_cell.angle_beta   90.00
_cell.angle_gamma   90.00
#
_symmetry.space_group_name_H-M   'P 1'
#
loop_
_entity.id
_entity.type
_entity.pdbx_description
1 polymer ?
#
loop_
_entity_poly.entity_id
_entity_poly.type
_entity_poly.pdbx_seq_one_letter_code
_entity_poly.pdbx_strand_id
1 'polypeptide(L)'
;MNAASAKHVGAQLLGEIEEGSLEELLDSFRVNLTGGSNSIRPCIPIPALANIATRYHKATQSTPPPVLSVSGRYLQLLYHLISTLIAEPYNYTVVVVDADSRFDVTRLVNSRFPGSTVSSYPAQLSAIRHVYVYRPARGQDQVRAAVAAAGEWMLYGAHGSRAREWWGTVVIGGSGTGGGPSVKGDINAGWKGWVKVEREEIEGFPADFSVEEALRDREKRQKVVDDAGWVASSRVGSYLWRDN
;
A
#
# COMPACT_ATOMS: atom_id res chain seq x y z
N MET A 1 -41.08 -3.79 -49.65
CA MET A 1 -39.87 -2.94 -49.72
C MET A 1 -39.09 -3.35 -50.96
N ASN A 2 -38.75 -2.40 -51.84
CA ASN A 2 -38.07 -2.71 -53.11
C ASN A 2 -36.55 -2.76 -52.88
N ALA A 3 -35.82 -3.64 -53.59
CA ALA A 3 -34.38 -3.89 -53.34
C ALA A 3 -33.51 -2.62 -53.46
N ALA A 4 -33.92 -1.68 -54.31
CA ALA A 4 -33.27 -0.38 -54.47
C ALA A 4 -33.37 0.49 -53.20
N SER A 5 -34.49 0.45 -52.50
CA SER A 5 -34.71 1.20 -51.25
C SER A 5 -33.88 0.63 -50.10
N ALA A 6 -33.76 -0.70 -50.01
CA ALA A 6 -32.91 -1.35 -49.00
C ALA A 6 -31.41 -1.07 -49.23
N LYS A 7 -30.97 -1.00 -50.49
CA LYS A 7 -29.58 -0.65 -50.85
C LYS A 7 -29.24 0.80 -50.50
N HIS A 8 -30.18 1.72 -50.69
CA HIS A 8 -29.98 3.13 -50.36
C HIS A 8 -29.92 3.37 -48.84
N VAL A 9 -30.80 2.72 -48.08
CA VAL A 9 -30.80 2.77 -46.61
C VAL A 9 -29.54 2.10 -46.04
N GLY A 10 -29.09 0.98 -46.61
CA GLY A 10 -27.85 0.32 -46.19
C GLY A 10 -26.59 1.14 -46.47
N ALA A 11 -26.55 1.87 -47.60
CA ALA A 11 -25.44 2.78 -47.92
C ALA A 11 -25.42 4.02 -47.01
N GLN A 12 -26.59 4.50 -46.59
CA GLN A 12 -26.70 5.63 -45.66
C GLN A 12 -26.28 5.22 -44.24
N LEU A 13 -26.69 4.03 -43.77
CA LEU A 13 -26.30 3.49 -42.46
C LEU A 13 -24.80 3.17 -42.35
N LEU A 14 -24.13 2.83 -43.46
CA LEU A 14 -22.68 2.59 -43.49
C LEU A 14 -21.87 3.87 -43.69
N GLY A 15 -22.47 4.92 -44.29
CA GLY A 15 -21.84 6.23 -44.43
C GLY A 15 -21.85 7.07 -43.15
N GLU A 16 -22.66 6.69 -42.16
CA GLU A 16 -22.76 7.33 -40.84
C GLU A 16 -21.80 6.73 -39.79
N ILE A 17 -21.05 5.68 -40.14
CA ILE A 17 -20.01 5.13 -39.27
C ILE A 17 -18.75 5.97 -39.47
N GLU A 18 -18.59 7.01 -38.65
CA GLU A 18 -17.30 7.69 -38.50
C GLU A 18 -16.28 6.68 -37.98
N GLU A 19 -15.28 6.34 -38.80
CA GLU A 19 -14.06 5.66 -38.36
C GLU A 19 -13.30 6.62 -37.44
N GLY A 20 -13.70 6.65 -36.17
CA GLY A 20 -12.99 7.38 -35.14
C GLY A 20 -11.52 6.94 -35.14
N SER A 21 -10.62 7.90 -35.12
CA SER A 21 -9.19 7.60 -35.22
C SER A 21 -8.75 6.83 -33.97
N LEU A 22 -7.71 6.00 -34.08
CA LEU A 22 -7.16 5.29 -32.92
C LEU A 22 -6.75 6.29 -31.83
N GLU A 23 -6.30 7.48 -32.23
CA GLU A 23 -5.92 8.58 -31.37
C GLU A 23 -7.13 9.16 -30.62
N GLU A 24 -8.28 9.31 -31.28
CA GLU A 24 -9.53 9.76 -30.63
C GLU A 24 -10.05 8.71 -29.64
N LEU A 25 -9.96 7.42 -29.97
CA LEU A 25 -10.28 6.34 -29.03
C LEU A 25 -9.32 6.34 -27.84
N LEU A 26 -8.02 6.51 -28.06
CA LEU A 26 -7.00 6.58 -27.00
C LEU A 26 -7.17 7.83 -26.12
N ASP A 27 -7.52 8.98 -26.71
CA ASP A 27 -7.77 10.21 -25.96
C ASP A 27 -9.10 10.12 -25.20
N SER A 28 -10.15 9.48 -25.75
CA SER A 28 -11.37 9.19 -24.99
C SER A 28 -11.09 8.24 -23.81
N PHE A 29 -10.20 7.25 -23.99
CA PHE A 29 -9.77 6.35 -22.93
C PHE A 29 -8.96 7.09 -21.86
N ARG A 30 -8.03 7.98 -22.25
CA ARG A 30 -7.24 8.81 -21.33
C ARG A 30 -8.10 9.81 -20.56
N VAL A 31 -9.09 10.41 -21.21
CA VAL A 31 -10.06 11.31 -20.58
C VAL A 31 -10.95 10.55 -19.60
N ASN A 32 -11.39 9.34 -19.95
CA ASN A 32 -12.14 8.47 -19.02
C ASN A 32 -11.30 7.95 -17.84
N LEU A 33 -10.01 7.71 -18.05
CA LEU A 33 -9.05 7.37 -16.99
C LEU A 33 -8.75 8.56 -16.05
N THR A 34 -8.96 9.79 -16.50
CA THR A 34 -8.72 11.01 -15.70
C THR A 34 -10.00 11.60 -15.10
N GLY A 35 -11.18 11.32 -15.65
CA GLY A 35 -12.46 11.91 -15.26
C GLY A 35 -13.52 10.97 -14.63
N GLY A 36 -13.33 9.65 -14.67
CA GLY A 36 -14.22 8.66 -14.04
C GLY A 36 -13.57 7.99 -12.83
N SER A 37 -14.36 7.49 -11.89
CA SER A 37 -13.94 6.81 -10.64
C SER A 37 -13.25 5.43 -10.85
N ASN A 38 -12.30 5.34 -11.79
CA ASN A 38 -11.41 4.21 -11.99
C ASN A 38 -9.97 4.68 -11.80
N SER A 39 -9.60 4.97 -10.55
CA SER A 39 -8.18 5.20 -10.28
C SER A 39 -7.45 3.88 -10.54
N ILE A 40 -6.49 3.87 -11.47
CA ILE A 40 -5.47 2.81 -11.65
C ILE A 40 -4.66 2.59 -10.35
N ARG A 41 -4.86 3.42 -9.31
CA ARG A 41 -4.16 3.33 -8.04
C ARG A 41 -4.79 2.26 -7.14
N PRO A 42 -3.97 1.43 -6.49
CA PRO A 42 -4.47 0.51 -5.49
C PRO A 42 -5.24 1.22 -4.39
N CYS A 43 -6.42 0.69 -4.06
CA CYS A 43 -7.21 1.15 -2.93
C CYS A 43 -6.62 0.62 -1.62
N ILE A 44 -6.48 1.47 -0.60
CA ILE A 44 -6.06 1.04 0.74
C ILE A 44 -7.29 0.49 1.49
N PRO A 45 -7.31 -0.79 1.90
CA PRO A 45 -8.46 -1.42 2.58
C PRO A 45 -8.66 -0.97 4.04
N ILE A 46 -8.01 0.11 4.45
CA ILE A 46 -8.09 0.71 5.79
C ILE A 46 -8.68 2.11 5.60
N PRO A 47 -9.99 2.31 5.81
CA PRO A 47 -10.68 3.55 5.44
C PRO A 47 -10.03 4.81 6.03
N ALA A 48 -9.60 4.75 7.29
CA ALA A 48 -8.93 5.87 7.95
C ALA A 48 -7.61 6.24 7.24
N LEU A 49 -6.81 5.25 6.86
CA LEU A 49 -5.55 5.46 6.15
C LEU A 49 -5.78 5.91 4.70
N ALA A 50 -6.79 5.35 4.01
CA ALA A 50 -7.21 5.76 2.67
C ALA A 50 -7.67 7.23 2.63
N ASN A 51 -8.41 7.67 3.66
CA ASN A 51 -8.85 9.06 3.80
C ASN A 51 -7.69 10.02 4.03
N ILE A 52 -6.67 9.61 4.81
CA ILE A 52 -5.43 10.39 4.98
C ILE A 52 -4.69 10.53 3.65
N ALA A 53 -4.49 9.43 2.91
CA ALA A 53 -3.84 9.46 1.60
C ALA A 53 -4.59 10.36 0.60
N THR A 54 -5.92 10.24 0.54
CA THR A 54 -6.77 11.07 -0.31
C THR A 54 -6.65 12.54 0.03
N ARG A 55 -6.69 12.91 1.32
CA ARG A 55 -6.52 14.31 1.76
C ARG A 55 -5.14 14.85 1.42
N TYR A 56 -4.10 14.04 1.60
CA TYR A 56 -2.73 14.43 1.27
C TYR A 56 -2.59 14.72 -0.23
N HIS A 57 -2.99 13.78 -1.10
CA HIS A 57 -2.87 13.97 -2.56
C HIS A 57 -3.70 15.14 -3.08
N LYS A 58 -4.89 15.37 -2.52
CA LYS A 58 -5.70 16.56 -2.84
C LYS A 58 -4.97 17.85 -2.47
N ALA A 59 -4.35 17.90 -1.29
CA ALA A 59 -3.65 19.09 -0.81
C ALA A 59 -2.34 19.36 -1.57
N THR A 60 -1.63 18.32 -2.02
CA THR A 60 -0.32 18.48 -2.67
C THR A 60 -0.37 18.50 -4.19
N GLN A 61 -1.55 18.32 -4.81
CA GLN A 61 -1.73 18.20 -6.28
C GLN A 61 -0.72 17.22 -6.93
N SER A 62 -0.33 16.18 -6.20
CA SER A 62 0.81 15.34 -6.55
C SER A 62 0.51 14.41 -7.74
N THR A 63 1.21 14.60 -8.86
CA THR A 63 1.32 13.68 -10.02
C THR A 63 2.29 12.51 -9.71
N PRO A 64 2.08 11.27 -10.22
CA PRO A 64 2.03 10.04 -9.40
C PRO A 64 3.40 9.35 -9.17
N PRO A 65 3.48 8.16 -8.53
CA PRO A 65 3.25 7.72 -7.12
C PRO A 65 4.27 8.30 -6.09
N PRO A 66 4.24 7.94 -4.76
CA PRO A 66 3.56 6.80 -4.12
C PRO A 66 2.19 7.11 -3.46
N VAL A 67 1.35 6.06 -3.34
CA VAL A 67 0.09 6.08 -2.58
C VAL A 67 0.36 6.39 -1.12
N LEU A 68 1.42 5.80 -0.55
CA LEU A 68 1.95 6.12 0.78
C LEU A 68 3.48 6.25 0.72
N SER A 69 4.01 7.31 1.32
CA SER A 69 5.44 7.42 1.62
C SER A 69 5.61 7.46 3.12
N VAL A 70 6.16 6.39 3.69
CA VAL A 70 6.16 6.09 5.12
C VAL A 70 7.57 6.20 5.69
N SER A 71 7.69 6.77 6.88
CA SER A 71 8.95 6.96 7.61
C SER A 71 8.82 6.61 9.08
N GLY A 72 9.93 6.65 9.82
CA GLY A 72 9.96 6.26 11.23
C GLY A 72 9.97 4.74 11.41
N ARG A 73 9.14 4.21 12.31
CA ARG A 73 8.99 2.77 12.60
C ARG A 73 8.07 2.07 11.59
N TYR A 74 8.30 2.32 10.30
CA TYR A 74 7.39 1.99 9.20
C TYR A 74 7.00 0.51 9.10
N LEU A 75 7.86 -0.43 9.52
CA LEU A 75 7.62 -1.88 9.38
C LEU A 75 6.29 -2.31 10.02
N GLN A 76 5.90 -1.68 11.13
CA GLN A 76 4.68 -2.03 11.85
C GLN A 76 3.43 -1.70 11.04
N LEU A 77 3.42 -0.52 10.40
CA LEU A 77 2.34 -0.16 9.47
C LEU A 77 2.34 -1.09 8.26
N LEU A 78 3.51 -1.45 7.74
CA LEU A 78 3.61 -2.37 6.60
C LEU A 78 3.08 -3.77 6.95
N TYR A 79 3.42 -4.32 8.12
CA TYR A 79 2.89 -5.60 8.55
C TYR A 79 1.37 -5.55 8.70
N HIS A 80 0.84 -4.50 9.33
CA HIS A 80 -0.60 -4.33 9.53
C HIS A 80 -1.34 -4.23 8.18
N LEU A 81 -0.83 -3.40 7.27
CA LEU A 81 -1.42 -3.17 5.96
C LEU A 81 -1.32 -4.41 5.06
N ILE A 82 -0.13 -5.02 4.93
CA ILE A 82 0.07 -6.20 4.08
C ILE A 82 -0.74 -7.38 4.62
N SER A 83 -0.77 -7.58 5.94
CA SER A 83 -1.62 -8.60 6.55
C SER A 83 -3.09 -8.36 6.22
N THR A 84 -3.56 -7.11 6.25
CA THR A 84 -4.95 -6.78 5.88
C THR A 84 -5.23 -7.09 4.40
N LEU A 85 -4.30 -6.72 3.51
CA LEU A 85 -4.43 -6.92 2.06
C LEU A 85 -4.55 -8.39 1.65
N ILE A 86 -3.73 -9.26 2.24
CA ILE A 86 -3.67 -10.68 1.83
C ILE A 86 -4.74 -11.56 2.48
N ALA A 87 -5.37 -11.07 3.56
CA ALA A 87 -6.43 -11.75 4.29
C ALA A 87 -7.80 -11.61 3.59
N GLU A 88 -8.75 -12.47 3.97
CA GLU A 88 -10.16 -12.27 3.62
C GLU A 88 -10.69 -10.98 4.29
N PRO A 89 -11.59 -10.22 3.63
CA PRO A 89 -12.21 -10.52 2.32
C PRO A 89 -11.39 -10.09 1.10
N TYR A 90 -10.27 -9.38 1.29
CA TYR A 90 -9.55 -8.70 0.22
C TYR A 90 -8.76 -9.65 -0.70
N ASN A 91 -8.09 -10.64 -0.13
CA ASN A 91 -7.39 -11.70 -0.87
C ASN A 91 -6.43 -11.19 -1.95
N TYR A 92 -5.76 -10.06 -1.74
CA TYR A 92 -4.78 -9.56 -2.69
C TYR A 92 -3.49 -10.39 -2.70
N THR A 93 -2.70 -10.19 -3.76
CA THR A 93 -1.27 -10.55 -3.79
C THR A 93 -0.42 -9.26 -3.74
N VAL A 94 0.70 -9.30 -3.02
CA VAL A 94 1.55 -8.12 -2.77
C VAL A 94 3.01 -8.45 -3.07
N VAL A 95 3.72 -7.51 -3.69
CA VAL A 95 5.17 -7.58 -3.87
C VAL A 95 5.84 -6.69 -2.83
N VAL A 96 6.89 -7.19 -2.19
CA VAL A 96 7.78 -6.41 -1.31
C VAL A 96 9.19 -6.44 -1.87
N VAL A 97 9.73 -5.27 -2.20
CA VAL A 97 11.14 -5.09 -2.56
C VAL A 97 11.87 -4.53 -1.34
N ASP A 98 12.56 -5.41 -0.62
CA ASP A 98 13.21 -5.13 0.66
C ASP A 98 14.72 -4.96 0.49
N ALA A 99 15.15 -3.73 0.19
CA ALA A 99 16.55 -3.38 0.01
C ALA A 99 17.32 -3.33 1.34
N ASP A 100 16.62 -3.11 2.46
CA ASP A 100 17.20 -3.05 3.80
C ASP A 100 17.34 -4.44 4.44
N SER A 101 16.71 -5.48 3.87
CA SER A 101 16.66 -6.85 4.41
C SER A 101 16.08 -6.91 5.82
N ARG A 102 15.06 -6.09 6.10
CA ARG A 102 14.43 -6.00 7.44
C ARG A 102 13.01 -6.54 7.47
N PHE A 103 12.40 -6.80 6.32
CA PHE A 103 11.05 -7.31 6.26
C PHE A 103 11.03 -8.81 6.54
N ASP A 104 10.24 -9.20 7.53
CA ASP A 104 10.06 -10.59 7.94
C ASP A 104 8.61 -10.99 7.69
N VAL A 105 8.43 -11.84 6.68
CA VAL A 105 7.14 -12.33 6.22
C VAL A 105 6.37 -13.05 7.33
N THR A 106 7.06 -13.69 8.28
CA THR A 106 6.41 -14.45 9.35
C THR A 106 5.61 -13.55 10.29
N ARG A 107 5.95 -12.26 10.38
CA ARG A 107 5.25 -11.26 11.19
C ARG A 107 3.92 -10.80 10.62
N LEU A 108 3.58 -11.22 9.40
CA LEU A 108 2.28 -10.96 8.80
C LEU A 108 1.16 -11.78 9.42
N VAL A 109 1.48 -12.88 10.10
CA VAL A 109 0.49 -13.79 10.66
C VAL A 109 0.53 -13.71 12.17
N ASN A 110 -0.66 -13.64 12.76
CA ASN A 110 -0.77 -13.73 14.20
C ASN A 110 -0.48 -15.16 14.68
N SER A 111 0.48 -15.33 15.59
CA SER A 111 0.66 -16.56 16.35
C SER A 111 -0.51 -16.65 17.33
N ARG A 112 -1.61 -17.29 16.91
CA ARG A 112 -2.82 -17.49 17.72
C ARG A 112 -2.45 -18.02 19.12
N PHE A 113 -2.64 -17.20 20.15
CA PHE A 113 -2.92 -17.68 21.49
C PHE A 113 -4.44 -17.76 21.66
N PRO A 114 -5.00 -18.89 22.14
CA PRO A 114 -6.44 -19.01 22.37
C PRO A 114 -6.85 -18.00 23.46
N GLY A 115 -7.63 -16.98 23.08
CA GLY A 115 -8.17 -15.96 23.99
C GLY A 115 -8.28 -14.54 23.43
N SER A 116 -7.56 -14.21 22.34
CA SER A 116 -7.60 -12.87 21.72
C SER A 116 -8.63 -12.82 20.57
N THR A 117 -9.67 -11.99 20.70
CA THR A 117 -10.84 -11.99 19.80
C THR A 117 -10.77 -10.98 18.63
N VAL A 118 -9.77 -10.09 18.57
CA VAL A 118 -9.68 -9.04 17.53
C VAL A 118 -8.25 -8.88 17.05
N SER A 119 -7.79 -9.68 16.08
CA SER A 119 -6.39 -9.61 15.63
C SER A 119 -6.10 -8.42 14.71
N SER A 120 -5.07 -7.64 15.06
CA SER A 120 -4.52 -6.57 14.21
C SER A 120 -3.83 -7.07 12.93
N TYR A 121 -3.56 -8.38 12.86
CA TYR A 121 -2.92 -9.06 11.74
C TYR A 121 -3.84 -10.20 11.27
N PRO A 122 -4.85 -9.89 10.43
CA PRO A 122 -5.90 -10.86 10.07
C PRO A 122 -5.41 -12.01 9.18
N ALA A 123 -4.20 -11.94 8.62
CA ALA A 123 -3.71 -12.95 7.69
C ALA A 123 -3.50 -14.31 8.36
N GLN A 124 -3.90 -15.36 7.65
CA GLN A 124 -3.62 -16.73 8.03
C GLN A 124 -2.30 -17.19 7.41
N LEU A 125 -1.69 -18.24 7.98
CA LEU A 125 -0.45 -18.82 7.46
C LEU A 125 -0.53 -19.17 5.97
N SER A 126 -1.69 -19.66 5.52
CA SER A 126 -1.92 -19.97 4.11
C SER A 126 -1.83 -18.73 3.21
N ALA A 127 -2.22 -17.54 3.68
CA ALA A 127 -2.23 -16.31 2.90
C ALA A 127 -0.82 -15.78 2.59
N ILE A 128 0.18 -16.14 3.41
CA ILE A 128 1.57 -15.73 3.25
C ILE A 128 2.12 -16.07 1.86
N ARG A 129 1.69 -17.18 1.25
CA ARG A 129 2.15 -17.61 -0.09
C ARG A 129 1.87 -16.59 -1.20
N HIS A 130 1.07 -15.57 -0.92
CA HIS A 130 0.70 -14.50 -1.84
C HIS A 130 1.49 -13.20 -1.60
N VAL A 131 2.57 -13.27 -0.83
CA VAL A 131 3.54 -12.18 -0.64
C VAL A 131 4.85 -12.59 -1.29
N TYR A 132 5.28 -11.85 -2.31
CA TYR A 132 6.55 -12.11 -2.99
C TYR A 132 7.59 -11.11 -2.52
N VAL A 133 8.67 -11.59 -1.91
CA VAL A 133 9.73 -10.73 -1.36
C VAL A 133 10.99 -10.81 -2.20
N TYR A 134 11.41 -9.67 -2.74
CA TYR A 134 12.66 -9.49 -3.46
C TYR A 134 13.63 -8.74 -2.57
N ARG A 135 14.85 -9.27 -2.42
CA ARG A 135 15.93 -8.62 -1.66
C ARG A 135 17.10 -8.30 -2.60
N PRO A 136 17.04 -7.18 -3.33
CA PRO A 136 18.10 -6.81 -4.26
C PRO A 136 19.40 -6.47 -3.52
N ALA A 137 20.52 -6.52 -4.24
CA ALA A 137 21.77 -5.93 -3.77
C ALA A 137 21.61 -4.41 -3.53
N ARG A 138 22.51 -3.83 -2.74
CA ARG A 138 22.48 -2.40 -2.44
C ARG A 138 22.67 -1.57 -3.71
N GLY A 139 21.86 -0.52 -3.87
CA GLY A 139 21.96 0.45 -4.96
C GLY A 139 20.62 0.74 -5.61
N GLN A 140 20.39 2.00 -5.99
CA GLN A 140 19.13 2.46 -6.60
C GLN A 140 18.78 1.70 -7.88
N ASP A 141 19.77 1.41 -8.73
CA ASP A 141 19.53 0.70 -9.99
C ASP A 141 19.12 -0.76 -9.77
N GLN A 142 19.66 -1.41 -8.72
CA GLN A 142 19.29 -2.77 -8.33
C GLN A 142 17.85 -2.82 -7.79
N VAL A 143 17.47 -1.82 -6.98
CA VAL A 143 16.09 -1.67 -6.51
C VAL A 143 15.14 -1.42 -7.68
N ARG A 144 15.52 -0.57 -8.64
CA ARG A 144 14.72 -0.29 -9.84
C ARG A 144 14.53 -1.54 -10.70
N ALA A 145 15.61 -2.28 -10.93
CA ALA A 145 15.57 -3.54 -11.66
C ALA A 145 14.68 -4.58 -10.96
N ALA A 146 14.76 -4.69 -9.63
CA ALA A 146 13.92 -5.60 -8.86
C ALA A 146 12.43 -5.21 -8.93
N VAL A 147 12.08 -3.93 -8.87
CA VAL A 147 10.70 -3.47 -9.05
C VAL A 147 10.18 -3.81 -10.45
N ALA A 148 10.97 -3.55 -11.49
CA ALA A 148 10.60 -3.89 -12.87
C ALA A 148 10.41 -5.40 -13.07
N ALA A 149 11.39 -6.21 -12.61
CA ALA A 149 11.34 -7.66 -12.71
C ALA A 149 10.18 -8.25 -11.90
N ALA A 150 9.88 -7.70 -10.73
CA ALA A 150 8.73 -8.14 -9.94
C ALA A 150 7.41 -7.83 -10.64
N GLY A 151 7.28 -6.65 -11.28
CA GLY A 151 6.10 -6.31 -12.08
C GLY A 151 5.90 -7.25 -13.27
N GLU A 152 6.97 -7.53 -14.02
CA GLU A 152 6.95 -8.49 -15.11
C GLU A 152 6.57 -9.90 -14.63
N TRP A 153 7.14 -10.35 -13.50
CA TRP A 153 6.82 -11.63 -12.89
C TRP A 153 5.35 -11.71 -12.45
N MET A 154 4.80 -10.65 -11.87
CA MET A 154 3.40 -10.63 -11.45
C MET A 154 2.41 -10.61 -12.62
N LEU A 155 2.81 -10.05 -13.77
CA LEU A 155 1.96 -9.98 -14.96
C LEU A 155 2.05 -11.24 -15.83
N TYR A 156 3.25 -11.79 -16.01
CA TYR A 156 3.51 -12.85 -16.99
C TYR A 156 4.11 -14.12 -16.39
N GLY A 157 4.63 -14.05 -15.17
CA GLY A 157 5.30 -15.16 -14.50
C GLY A 157 4.36 -16.31 -14.11
N ALA A 158 4.93 -17.49 -13.93
CA ALA A 158 4.22 -18.67 -13.45
C ALA A 158 4.24 -18.71 -11.91
N HIS A 159 3.25 -18.08 -11.28
CA HIS A 159 3.19 -17.95 -9.83
C HIS A 159 1.82 -18.37 -9.26
N GLY A 160 1.79 -18.80 -7.99
CA GLY A 160 0.61 -19.37 -7.33
C GLY A 160 -0.49 -18.37 -6.97
N SER A 161 -0.35 -17.10 -7.35
CA SER A 161 -1.30 -16.02 -7.05
C SER A 161 -2.10 -15.54 -8.25
N ARG A 162 -2.06 -16.22 -9.41
CA ARG A 162 -2.76 -15.80 -10.63
C ARG A 162 -4.29 -15.64 -10.49
N ALA A 163 -4.89 -16.29 -9.49
CA ALA A 163 -6.31 -16.15 -9.18
C ALA A 163 -6.62 -14.94 -8.26
N ARG A 164 -5.61 -14.16 -7.87
CA ARG A 164 -5.75 -12.99 -7.00
C ARG A 164 -5.34 -11.74 -7.77
N GLU A 165 -6.04 -10.64 -7.51
CA GLU A 165 -5.63 -9.34 -8.00
C GLU A 165 -4.29 -8.92 -7.36
N TRP A 166 -3.37 -8.42 -8.19
CA TRP A 166 -2.14 -7.81 -7.71
C TRP A 166 -2.42 -6.40 -7.23
N TRP A 167 -2.29 -6.20 -5.92
CA TRP A 167 -2.54 -4.90 -5.32
C TRP A 167 -1.47 -3.88 -5.69
N GLY A 168 -0.20 -4.23 -5.56
CA GLY A 168 0.89 -3.32 -5.86
C GLY A 168 2.23 -3.72 -5.27
N THR A 169 3.18 -2.78 -5.33
CA THR A 169 4.56 -2.95 -4.88
C THR A 169 4.87 -2.08 -3.66
N VAL A 170 5.36 -2.71 -2.60
CA VAL A 170 5.93 -2.06 -1.42
C VAL A 170 7.44 -2.04 -1.56
N VAL A 171 8.05 -0.86 -1.56
CA VAL A 171 9.51 -0.69 -1.60
C VAL A 171 10.00 -0.26 -0.22
N ILE A 172 10.91 -1.04 0.37
CA ILE A 172 11.53 -0.77 1.66
C ILE A 172 12.99 -0.41 1.44
N GLY A 173 13.38 0.76 1.91
CA GLY A 173 14.74 1.26 1.81
C GLY A 173 15.09 1.78 0.41
N GLY A 174 16.36 1.62 0.03
CA GLY A 174 16.84 1.93 -1.32
C GLY A 174 17.15 3.41 -1.60
N SER A 175 16.77 4.34 -0.72
CA SER A 175 17.14 5.76 -0.86
C SER A 175 18.61 6.00 -0.50
N GLY A 176 19.49 5.90 -1.50
CA GLY A 176 20.84 6.49 -1.41
C GLY A 176 20.78 7.98 -1.07
N THR A 177 21.86 8.51 -0.50
CA THR A 177 22.07 9.92 -0.12
C THR A 177 22.02 10.93 -1.28
N GLY A 178 21.77 10.48 -2.51
CA GLY A 178 21.66 11.32 -3.70
C GLY A 178 20.20 11.56 -4.09
N GLY A 179 19.83 12.82 -4.26
CA GLY A 179 18.49 13.31 -4.64
C GLY A 179 18.02 12.97 -6.06
N GLY A 180 18.29 11.76 -6.54
CA GLY A 180 17.71 11.25 -7.78
C GLY A 180 16.25 10.81 -7.60
N PRO A 181 15.48 10.66 -8.69
CA PRO A 181 14.11 10.16 -8.63
C PRO A 181 14.12 8.76 -7.99
N SER A 182 13.56 8.69 -6.79
CA SER A 182 13.40 7.45 -6.02
C SER A 182 12.60 6.43 -6.81
N VAL A 183 12.99 5.15 -6.76
CA VAL A 183 12.21 4.05 -7.32
C VAL A 183 10.80 4.13 -6.75
N LYS A 184 9.80 4.21 -7.64
CA LYS A 184 8.41 4.45 -7.26
C LYS A 184 7.66 3.13 -7.16
N GLY A 185 7.45 2.64 -5.93
CA GLY A 185 6.39 1.69 -5.64
C GLY A 185 5.07 2.39 -5.35
N ASP A 186 4.02 1.60 -5.14
CA ASP A 186 2.74 2.08 -4.63
C ASP A 186 2.88 2.54 -3.17
N ILE A 187 3.69 1.81 -2.40
CA ILE A 187 4.14 2.23 -1.06
C ILE A 187 5.66 2.32 -1.06
N ASN A 188 6.18 3.44 -0.60
CA ASN A 188 7.61 3.60 -0.33
C ASN A 188 7.81 3.76 1.18
N ALA A 189 8.75 3.01 1.75
CA ALA A 189 9.09 3.08 3.16
C ALA A 189 10.59 3.32 3.34
N GLY A 190 10.97 4.34 4.10
CA GLY A 190 12.37 4.69 4.29
C GLY A 190 12.59 5.81 5.29
N TRP A 191 13.75 6.45 5.21
CA TRP A 191 14.11 7.55 6.12
C TRP A 191 13.31 8.84 5.87
N LYS A 192 12.73 9.01 4.67
CA LYS A 192 11.85 10.11 4.29
C LYS A 192 10.49 9.58 3.89
N GLY A 193 9.44 10.25 4.37
CA GLY A 193 8.05 9.94 4.08
C GLY A 193 7.14 11.04 4.61
N TRP A 194 5.95 11.18 4.03
CA TRP A 194 4.95 12.14 4.48
C TRP A 194 4.01 11.57 5.55
N VAL A 195 4.04 10.24 5.74
CA VAL A 195 3.51 9.54 6.92
C VAL A 195 4.67 9.16 7.83
N LYS A 196 4.60 9.51 9.12
CA LYS A 196 5.56 9.12 10.14
C LYS A 196 4.91 8.09 11.06
N VAL A 197 5.56 6.96 11.27
CA VAL A 197 5.08 5.88 12.14
C VAL A 197 5.85 5.88 13.45
N GLU A 198 5.12 5.96 14.56
CA GLU A 198 5.66 6.01 15.92
C GLU A 198 4.80 5.14 16.86
N ARG A 199 5.30 4.85 18.07
CA ARG A 199 4.43 4.31 19.13
C ARG A 199 3.47 5.40 19.57
N GLU A 200 2.27 5.01 19.96
CA GLU A 200 1.31 5.89 20.63
C GLU A 200 2.00 6.57 21.82
N GLU A 201 1.78 7.88 21.95
CA GLU A 201 2.37 8.65 23.02
C GLU A 201 1.71 8.25 24.34
N ILE A 202 2.55 7.91 25.32
CA ILE A 202 2.12 7.53 26.67
C ILE A 202 2.49 8.68 27.59
N GLU A 203 1.59 9.00 28.52
CA GLU A 203 1.84 10.02 29.52
C GLU A 203 3.12 9.73 30.31
N GLY A 204 3.97 10.74 30.41
CA GLY A 204 5.24 10.67 31.11
C GLY A 204 5.08 10.56 32.63
N PHE A 205 6.20 10.67 33.33
CA PHE A 205 6.18 10.82 34.79
C PHE A 205 5.80 12.26 35.15
N PRO A 206 4.85 12.46 36.08
CA PRO A 206 4.60 13.77 36.68
C PRO A 206 5.88 14.37 37.27
N ALA A 207 5.98 15.70 37.30
CA ALA A 207 7.19 16.39 37.74
C ALA A 207 7.56 16.13 39.21
N ASP A 208 6.58 15.72 40.02
CA ASP A 208 6.68 15.37 41.44
C ASP A 208 6.85 13.87 41.70
N PHE A 209 6.97 13.06 40.65
CA PHE A 209 7.05 11.60 40.76
C PHE A 209 8.48 11.13 41.06
N SER A 210 8.69 10.49 42.20
CA SER A 210 10.02 10.02 42.61
C SER A 210 10.49 8.78 41.83
N VAL A 211 11.80 8.54 41.82
CA VAL A 211 12.40 7.36 41.20
C VAL A 211 11.97 6.08 41.93
N GLU A 212 11.86 6.13 43.25
CA GLU A 212 11.42 5.02 44.09
C GLU A 212 9.94 4.66 43.83
N GLU A 213 9.10 5.66 43.55
CA GLU A 213 7.72 5.44 43.08
C GLU A 213 7.71 4.86 41.66
N ALA A 214 8.58 5.34 40.77
CA ALA A 214 8.70 4.80 39.41
C ALA A 214 9.11 3.32 39.39
N LEU A 215 10.00 2.91 40.29
CA LEU A 215 10.42 1.52 40.43
C LEU A 215 9.31 0.64 41.01
N ARG A 216 8.52 1.15 41.98
CA ARG A 216 7.36 0.44 42.53
C ARG A 216 6.27 0.20 41.49
N ASP A 217 6.05 1.18 40.61
CA ASP A 217 5.03 1.10 39.55
C ASP A 217 5.56 0.51 38.23
N ARG A 218 6.79 -0.01 38.21
CA ARG A 218 7.46 -0.46 36.97
C ARG A 218 6.62 -1.44 36.16
N GLU A 219 6.07 -2.48 36.78
CA GLU A 219 5.27 -3.50 36.07
C GLU A 219 3.98 -2.90 35.49
N LYS A 220 3.30 -2.05 36.28
CA LYS A 220 2.09 -1.35 35.84
C LYS A 220 2.38 -0.45 34.65
N ARG A 221 3.50 0.29 34.66
CA ARG A 221 3.91 1.14 33.54
C ARG A 221 4.39 0.36 32.34
N GLN A 222 5.12 -0.74 32.55
CA GLN A 222 5.52 -1.63 31.47
C GLN A 222 4.29 -2.15 30.73
N LYS A 223 3.24 -2.53 31.46
CA LYS A 223 1.96 -2.92 30.86
C LYS A 223 1.34 -1.82 30.01
N VAL A 224 1.33 -0.57 30.48
CA VAL A 224 0.83 0.57 29.67
C VAL A 224 1.65 0.75 28.39
N VAL A 225 2.97 0.56 28.45
CA VAL A 225 3.87 0.62 27.28
C VAL A 225 3.62 -0.52 26.31
N ASP A 226 3.41 -1.73 26.84
CA ASP A 226 3.15 -2.91 26.03
C ASP A 226 1.78 -2.80 25.33
N ASP A 227 0.76 -2.30 26.04
CA ASP A 227 -0.60 -2.07 25.55
C ASP A 227 -0.71 -0.85 24.60
N ALA A 228 0.30 0.03 24.57
CA ALA A 228 0.27 1.23 23.76
C ALA A 228 0.28 0.90 22.26
N GLY A 229 -0.58 1.56 21.50
CA GLY A 229 -0.69 1.32 20.08
C GLY A 229 0.46 1.90 19.25
N TRP A 230 0.19 1.96 17.96
CA TRP A 230 1.01 2.60 16.95
C TRP A 230 0.20 3.71 16.31
N VAL A 231 0.90 4.78 15.94
CA VAL A 231 0.33 5.92 15.25
C VAL A 231 1.06 6.16 13.94
N ALA A 232 0.30 6.33 12.87
CA ALA A 232 0.75 6.82 11.57
C ALA A 232 0.25 8.24 11.42
N SER A 233 1.13 9.23 11.59
CA SER A 233 0.80 10.64 11.58
C SER A 233 1.28 11.35 10.32
N SER A 234 0.54 12.35 9.88
CA SER A 234 0.86 13.22 8.76
C SER A 234 0.31 14.62 9.02
N ARG A 235 0.63 15.59 8.14
CA ARG A 235 0.08 16.95 8.24
C ARG A 235 -1.45 17.02 8.06
N VAL A 236 -2.07 15.99 7.49
CA VAL A 236 -3.50 15.97 7.14
C VAL A 236 -4.33 15.00 8.00
N GLY A 237 -3.70 14.40 9.03
CA GLY A 237 -4.37 13.50 9.96
C GLY A 237 -3.47 12.38 10.46
N SER A 238 -4.02 11.61 11.39
CA SER A 238 -3.37 10.45 12.00
C SER A 238 -4.28 9.22 11.98
N TYR A 239 -3.66 8.05 12.00
CA TYR A 239 -4.31 6.75 12.12
C TYR A 239 -3.67 5.98 13.28
N LEU A 240 -4.49 5.50 14.21
CA LEU A 240 -4.09 4.71 15.37
C LEU A 240 -4.52 3.25 15.16
N TRP A 241 -3.62 2.31 15.43
CA TRP A 241 -3.93 0.88 15.55
C TRP A 241 -3.15 0.28 16.72
N ARG A 242 -3.57 -0.85 17.26
CA ARG A 242 -2.81 -1.55 18.31
C ARG A 242 -2.24 -2.84 17.74
N ASP A 243 -1.10 -3.28 18.25
CA ASP A 243 -0.74 -4.70 18.16
C ASP A 243 -1.42 -5.39 19.34
N ASN A 244 -1.98 -6.58 19.15
CA ASN A 244 -2.44 -7.38 20.29
C ASN A 244 -1.26 -8.02 21.01
#